data_AF-A0A023EM98-F1
#
_entry.id   AF-A0A023EM98-F1
#
_cell.length_a   1.000
_cell.length_b   1.000
_cell.length_c   1.000
_cell.angle_alpha   90.00
_cell.angle_beta   90.00
_cell.angle_gamma   90.00
#
_symmetry.space_group_name_H-M   'P 1'
#
loop_
_entity.id
_entity.type
_entity.pdbx_description
1 polymer ?
#
loop_
_entity_poly.entity_id
_entity_poly.type
_entity_poly.pdbx_seq_one_letter_code
_entity_poly.pdbx_strand_id
1 'polypeptide(L)'
;MKRSFVLITLASTFSYLLACDHPTKHYTSMGCTPNKGLNPTTGCPLSYNCTNLSSRQDDKCYLYGKTYDVGETVPPEETSSFCIALVSCNRINEYQSPKFIYAHIDCAEFFRPRKPDCVLQYQPADCCSSKELCGNNRTQLATCTIGDQTFYEGERMQIPDKPCRTCICSADFNPAQTDDNKYCYENKCSFEIFADEKLYAGAAPVYKPDYCCPWTWRLPKDTDKPEANPKFSEKSDEKCIYGDLTLGIGQALEPINENGDVVNCKCAVPPLVHCIMGS
;
A
#
# COMPACT_ATOMS: atom_id res chain seq x y z
N MET A 1 -36.28 56.91 -12.29
CA MET A 1 -35.15 56.18 -11.69
C MET A 1 -35.35 54.69 -11.91
N LYS A 2 -34.67 54.10 -12.90
CA LYS A 2 -34.73 52.65 -13.22
C LYS A 2 -33.66 51.94 -12.39
N ARG A 3 -34.07 51.01 -11.51
CA ARG A 3 -33.16 50.14 -10.75
C ARG A 3 -32.94 48.87 -11.57
N SER A 4 -31.73 48.69 -12.12
CA SER A 4 -31.30 47.42 -12.70
C SER A 4 -30.83 46.49 -11.58
N PHE A 5 -31.50 45.35 -11.43
CA PHE A 5 -31.02 44.24 -10.62
C PHE A 5 -30.10 43.37 -11.48
N VAL A 6 -28.82 43.33 -11.12
CA VAL A 6 -27.85 42.37 -11.69
C VAL A 6 -27.95 41.10 -10.84
N LEU A 7 -28.52 40.04 -11.40
CA LEU A 7 -28.40 38.69 -10.83
C LEU A 7 -27.00 38.17 -11.13
N ILE A 8 -26.19 38.01 -10.08
CA ILE A 8 -24.91 37.31 -10.14
C ILE A 8 -25.18 35.85 -9.82
N THR A 9 -25.25 35.01 -10.85
CA THR A 9 -25.23 33.55 -10.70
C THR A 9 -23.79 33.12 -10.41
N LEU A 10 -23.49 32.87 -9.13
CA LEU A 10 -22.29 32.16 -8.70
C LEU A 10 -22.46 30.67 -9.06
N ALA A 11 -21.87 30.26 -10.19
CA ALA A 11 -21.66 28.84 -10.47
C ALA A 11 -20.54 28.33 -9.55
N SER A 12 -20.93 27.68 -8.45
CA SER A 12 -20.00 26.98 -7.58
C SER A 12 -19.52 25.70 -8.27
N THR A 13 -18.38 25.76 -8.95
CA THR A 13 -17.66 24.56 -9.37
C THR A 13 -17.06 23.90 -8.13
N PHE A 14 -17.79 22.97 -7.54
CA PHE A 14 -17.23 22.00 -6.61
C PHE A 14 -16.28 21.08 -7.40
N SER A 15 -14.99 21.39 -7.37
CA SER A 15 -13.95 20.45 -7.80
C SER A 15 -13.91 19.33 -6.77
N TYR A 16 -14.60 18.23 -7.04
CA TYR A 16 -14.36 16.98 -6.33
C TYR A 16 -12.91 16.58 -6.61
N LEU A 17 -12.04 16.67 -5.60
CA LEU A 17 -10.73 16.03 -5.67
C LEU A 17 -11.00 14.52 -5.70
N LEU A 18 -10.90 13.92 -6.89
CA LEU A 18 -10.99 12.48 -7.05
C LEU A 18 -9.83 11.84 -6.30
N ALA A 19 -10.12 10.83 -5.47
CA ALA A 19 -9.09 9.95 -4.95
C ALA A 19 -8.48 9.16 -6.11
N CYS A 20 -7.16 8.92 -6.05
CA CYS A 20 -6.46 8.18 -7.08
C CYS A 20 -7.05 6.76 -7.23
N ASP A 21 -7.45 6.39 -8.44
CA ASP A 21 -8.02 5.08 -8.78
C ASP A 21 -6.98 3.96 -8.97
N HIS A 22 -5.71 4.26 -8.70
CA HIS A 22 -4.59 3.34 -8.83
C HIS A 22 -3.80 3.23 -7.52
N PRO A 23 -3.35 2.01 -7.16
CA PRO A 23 -2.61 1.81 -5.93
C PRO A 23 -1.20 2.42 -6.04
N THR A 24 -0.94 3.44 -5.23
CA THR A 24 0.34 4.20 -5.25
C THR A 24 1.14 4.04 -3.95
N LYS A 25 0.70 3.20 -3.03
CA LYS A 25 1.30 3.08 -1.69
C LYS A 25 2.76 2.61 -1.72
N HIS A 26 3.18 1.87 -2.74
CA HIS A 26 4.58 1.47 -2.90
C HIS A 26 5.51 2.69 -3.05
N TYR A 27 5.10 3.73 -3.77
CA TYR A 27 5.88 4.95 -3.93
C TYR A 27 6.13 5.67 -2.61
N THR A 28 5.05 5.94 -1.87
CA THR A 28 5.17 6.63 -0.59
C THR A 28 5.89 5.78 0.45
N SER A 29 5.74 4.45 0.38
CA SER A 29 6.53 3.52 1.21
C SER A 29 8.02 3.55 0.87
N MET A 30 8.42 3.82 -0.37
CA MET A 30 9.84 4.02 -0.71
C MET A 30 10.34 5.44 -0.42
N GLY A 31 9.47 6.35 0.05
CA GLY A 31 9.81 7.76 0.25
C GLY A 31 9.78 8.61 -1.02
N CYS A 32 9.20 8.11 -2.12
CA CYS A 32 8.99 8.92 -3.31
C CYS A 32 7.93 9.99 -3.06
N THR A 33 8.08 11.16 -3.71
CA THR A 33 7.14 12.28 -3.57
C THR A 33 6.31 12.47 -4.85
N PRO A 34 5.00 12.71 -4.76
CA PRO A 34 4.18 12.96 -5.94
C PRO A 34 4.56 14.30 -6.58
N ASN A 35 4.54 14.37 -7.91
CA ASN A 35 4.62 15.64 -8.62
C ASN A 35 3.34 16.46 -8.42
N LYS A 36 3.45 17.79 -8.53
CA LYS A 36 2.36 18.73 -8.18
C LYS A 36 1.12 18.65 -9.09
N GLY A 37 1.22 18.01 -10.26
CA GLY A 37 0.11 17.83 -11.18
C GLY A 37 -0.71 16.59 -10.87
N LEU A 38 -2.03 16.70 -10.95
CA LEU A 38 -2.97 15.58 -10.89
C LEU A 38 -3.57 15.33 -12.28
N ASN A 39 -3.79 14.07 -12.61
CA ASN A 39 -4.62 13.68 -13.74
C ASN A 39 -6.09 13.94 -13.37
N PRO A 40 -6.82 14.77 -14.14
CA PRO A 40 -8.19 15.16 -13.80
C PRO A 40 -9.20 14.02 -13.94
N THR A 41 -8.87 12.97 -14.68
CA THR A 41 -9.74 11.80 -14.90
C THR A 41 -9.59 10.78 -13.79
N THR A 42 -8.35 10.50 -13.38
CA THR A 42 -8.06 9.43 -12.41
C THR A 42 -7.84 9.94 -10.99
N GLY A 43 -7.65 11.25 -10.79
CA GLY A 43 -7.30 11.83 -9.49
C GLY A 43 -5.87 11.53 -9.03
N CYS A 44 -5.08 10.79 -9.82
CA CYS A 44 -3.73 10.38 -9.47
C CYS A 44 -2.69 11.48 -9.77
N PRO A 45 -1.58 11.54 -9.02
CA PRO A 45 -0.40 12.30 -9.44
C PRO A 45 0.04 11.90 -10.86
N LEU A 46 0.49 12.89 -11.65
CA LEU A 46 0.97 12.62 -13.01
C LEU A 46 2.21 11.71 -13.03
N SER A 47 3.07 11.84 -12.02
CA SER A 47 4.18 10.93 -11.76
C SER A 47 4.72 11.12 -10.33
N TYR A 48 5.63 10.24 -9.91
CA TYR A 48 6.37 10.34 -8.66
C TYR A 48 7.85 10.61 -8.92
N ASN A 49 8.45 11.45 -8.08
CA ASN A 49 9.90 11.60 -8.01
C ASN A 49 10.46 10.54 -7.05
N CYS A 50 11.15 9.55 -7.62
CA CYS A 50 11.84 8.46 -6.93
C CYS A 50 13.37 8.54 -7.09
N THR A 51 13.95 9.75 -7.19
CA THR A 51 15.40 9.95 -7.32
C THR A 51 16.21 9.34 -6.16
N ASN A 52 15.57 9.12 -5.02
CA ASN A 52 16.16 8.42 -3.88
C ASN A 52 16.40 6.92 -4.14
N LEU A 53 15.81 6.32 -5.19
CA LEU A 53 16.05 4.94 -5.56
C LEU A 53 17.33 4.78 -6.39
N SER A 54 17.57 5.70 -7.33
CA SER A 54 18.77 5.67 -8.18
C SER A 54 20.04 6.13 -7.47
N SER A 55 19.90 6.84 -6.35
CA SER A 55 21.02 7.30 -5.51
C SER A 55 21.34 6.36 -4.34
N ARG A 56 20.69 5.20 -4.27
CA ARG A 56 20.96 4.20 -3.23
C ARG A 56 22.39 3.67 -3.35
N GLN A 57 23.06 3.62 -2.21
CA GLN A 57 24.40 3.08 -2.06
C GLN A 57 24.28 1.57 -1.87
N ASP A 58 25.19 0.82 -2.48
CA ASP A 58 25.23 -0.64 -2.43
C ASP A 58 25.68 -1.19 -1.07
N ASP A 59 26.08 -0.31 -0.16
CA ASP A 59 26.56 -0.61 1.19
C ASP A 59 25.59 -0.25 2.31
N LYS A 60 24.33 0.08 2.00
CA LYS A 60 23.29 0.46 2.98
C LYS A 60 21.97 -0.27 2.75
N CYS A 61 21.14 -0.34 3.79
CA CYS A 61 19.76 -0.81 3.70
C CYS A 61 18.77 0.36 3.65
N TYR A 62 17.61 0.14 3.05
CA TYR A 62 16.60 1.18 2.83
C TYR A 62 15.21 0.69 3.22
N LEU A 63 14.51 1.46 4.04
CA LEU A 63 13.15 1.15 4.46
C LEU A 63 12.38 2.43 4.76
N TYR A 64 11.19 2.59 4.19
CA TYR A 64 10.32 3.74 4.46
C TYR A 64 10.95 5.09 4.08
N GLY A 65 11.76 5.08 3.02
CA GLY A 65 12.55 6.23 2.59
C GLY A 65 13.71 6.60 3.52
N LYS A 66 13.94 5.83 4.59
CA LYS A 66 15.08 5.98 5.50
C LYS A 66 16.23 5.10 5.05
N THR A 67 17.44 5.53 5.39
CA THR A 67 18.68 4.82 5.12
C THR A 67 19.23 4.27 6.43
N TYR A 68 19.74 3.04 6.40
CA TYR A 68 20.31 2.36 7.57
C TYR A 68 21.73 1.88 7.25
N ASP A 69 22.65 2.20 8.15
CA ASP A 69 24.02 1.68 8.12
C ASP A 69 24.07 0.21 8.53
N VAL A 70 25.11 -0.51 8.09
CA VAL A 70 25.34 -1.90 8.52
C VAL A 70 25.50 -1.93 10.04
N GLY A 71 24.69 -2.76 10.70
CA GLY A 71 24.60 -2.87 12.16
C GLY A 71 23.47 -2.06 12.78
N GLU A 72 22.81 -1.16 12.04
CA GLU A 72 21.67 -0.41 12.55
C GLU A 72 20.39 -1.26 12.60
N THR A 73 19.56 -0.95 13.59
CA THR A 73 18.28 -1.63 13.85
C THR A 73 17.13 -0.69 13.51
N VAL A 74 16.10 -1.22 12.85
CA VAL A 74 14.86 -0.49 12.59
C VAL A 74 14.03 -0.44 13.89
N PRO A 75 13.49 0.73 14.28
CA PRO A 75 12.64 0.84 15.45
C PRO A 75 11.41 -0.10 15.36
N PRO A 76 11.06 -0.86 16.42
CA PRO A 76 9.99 -1.85 16.37
C PRO A 76 8.63 -1.28 15.94
N GLU A 77 8.32 -0.04 16.28
CA GLU A 77 7.08 0.65 15.92
C GLU A 77 6.89 0.85 14.41
N GLU A 78 7.95 0.74 13.62
CA GLU A 78 7.89 0.82 12.16
C GLU A 78 7.42 -0.50 11.53
N THR A 79 7.67 -1.64 12.19
CA THR A 79 7.50 -2.97 11.58
C THR A 79 6.57 -3.91 12.36
N SER A 80 6.25 -3.58 13.62
CA SER A 80 5.48 -4.43 14.54
C SER A 80 4.11 -4.81 13.99
N SER A 81 3.45 -3.90 13.27
CA SER A 81 2.12 -4.14 12.68
C SER A 81 2.11 -5.21 11.59
N PHE A 82 3.28 -5.53 11.02
CA PHE A 82 3.45 -6.55 9.98
C PHE A 82 3.97 -7.88 10.49
N CYS A 83 4.01 -8.07 11.82
CA CYS A 83 4.55 -9.28 12.43
C CYS A 83 6.05 -9.45 12.15
N ILE A 84 6.77 -8.35 11.98
CA ILE A 84 8.22 -8.35 11.74
C ILE A 84 8.92 -7.69 12.93
N ALA A 85 9.86 -8.40 13.53
CA ALA A 85 10.65 -7.94 14.66
C ALA A 85 12.16 -8.10 14.43
N LEU A 86 12.95 -7.47 15.30
CA LEU A 86 14.41 -7.58 15.33
C LEU A 86 15.07 -7.28 13.98
N VAL A 87 14.52 -6.29 13.27
CA VAL A 87 14.97 -5.92 11.93
C VAL A 87 16.27 -5.15 12.01
N SER A 88 17.34 -5.69 11.45
CA SER A 88 18.65 -5.03 11.43
C SER A 88 19.30 -5.13 10.06
N CYS A 89 19.97 -4.04 9.64
CA CYS A 89 20.72 -4.01 8.40
C CYS A 89 22.03 -4.77 8.59
N ASN A 90 22.23 -5.86 7.84
CA ASN A 90 23.40 -6.71 8.00
C ASN A 90 24.07 -7.02 6.68
N ARG A 91 25.39 -7.15 6.72
CA ARG A 91 26.20 -7.68 5.62
C ARG A 91 26.72 -9.05 6.03
N ILE A 92 26.22 -10.10 5.40
CA ILE A 92 26.63 -11.49 5.71
C ILE A 92 28.01 -11.79 5.13
N ASN A 93 28.31 -11.26 3.94
CA ASN A 93 29.64 -11.35 3.32
C ASN A 93 30.00 -10.05 2.60
N GLU A 94 31.30 -9.81 2.41
CA GLU A 94 31.81 -8.55 1.83
C GLU A 94 31.35 -8.31 0.39
N TYR A 95 31.01 -9.39 -0.33
CA TYR A 95 30.64 -9.37 -1.76
C TYR A 95 29.14 -9.18 -2.02
N GLN A 96 28.31 -9.11 -0.99
CA GLN A 96 26.87 -8.90 -1.11
C GLN A 96 26.49 -7.54 -0.56
N SER A 97 25.52 -6.90 -1.22
CA SER A 97 24.81 -5.76 -0.65
C SER A 97 24.17 -6.16 0.67
N PRO A 98 24.19 -5.28 1.69
CA PRO A 98 23.58 -5.58 2.96
C PRO A 98 22.06 -5.67 2.80
N LYS A 99 21.44 -6.46 3.67
CA LYS A 99 20.01 -6.70 3.68
C LYS A 99 19.48 -6.67 5.10
N PHE A 100 18.17 -6.52 5.22
CA PHE A 100 17.53 -6.69 6.51
C PHE A 100 17.48 -8.18 6.90
N ILE A 101 18.06 -8.49 8.06
CA ILE A 101 17.79 -9.74 8.78
C ILE A 101 16.68 -9.43 9.79
N TYR A 102 15.67 -10.30 9.84
CA TYR A 102 14.48 -10.09 10.66
C TYR A 102 13.96 -11.41 11.23
N ALA A 103 13.14 -11.31 12.27
CA ALA A 103 12.35 -12.41 12.81
C ALA A 103 10.87 -12.19 12.46
N HIS A 104 10.21 -13.24 11.98
CA HIS A 104 8.77 -13.25 11.86
C HIS A 104 8.15 -13.58 13.22
N ILE A 105 7.13 -12.82 13.62
CA ILE A 105 6.33 -13.10 14.81
C ILE A 105 5.19 -14.02 14.39
N ASP A 106 5.19 -15.23 14.92
CA ASP A 106 4.06 -16.14 14.74
C ASP A 106 3.04 -15.95 15.86
N CYS A 107 1.87 -15.44 15.50
CA CYS A 107 0.81 -15.18 16.47
C CYS A 107 0.13 -16.48 16.93
N ALA A 108 -0.12 -16.58 18.24
CA ALA A 108 -0.73 -17.76 18.84
C ALA A 108 -2.09 -18.12 18.22
N GLU A 109 -2.85 -17.12 17.77
CA GLU A 109 -4.14 -17.31 17.10
C GLU A 109 -4.04 -18.06 15.77
N PHE A 110 -2.88 -18.10 15.10
CA PHE A 110 -2.73 -18.83 13.83
C PHE A 110 -2.56 -20.34 14.01
N PHE A 111 -2.19 -20.78 15.21
CA PHE A 111 -1.94 -22.20 15.52
C PHE A 111 -3.15 -22.92 16.11
N ARG A 112 -4.28 -22.23 16.28
CA ARG A 112 -5.49 -22.79 16.88
C ARG A 112 -6.72 -22.38 16.09
N PRO A 113 -7.69 -23.30 15.87
CA PRO A 113 -8.97 -22.91 15.29
C PRO A 113 -9.63 -21.81 16.11
N ARG A 114 -10.18 -20.80 15.43
CA ARG A 114 -10.97 -19.76 16.10
C ARG A 114 -12.14 -20.44 16.80
N LYS A 115 -12.26 -20.23 18.11
CA LYS A 115 -13.38 -20.78 18.87
C LYS A 115 -14.67 -20.05 18.48
N PRO A 116 -15.78 -20.78 18.32
CA PRO A 116 -17.08 -20.13 18.15
C PRO A 116 -17.38 -19.29 19.41
N ASP A 117 -18.06 -18.16 19.22
CA ASP A 117 -18.42 -17.22 20.29
C ASP A 117 -17.22 -16.54 20.99
N CYS A 118 -16.06 -16.49 20.33
CA CYS A 118 -14.88 -15.76 20.80
C CYS A 118 -14.41 -14.68 19.82
N VAL A 119 -13.90 -13.59 20.38
CA VAL A 119 -13.31 -12.46 19.64
C VAL A 119 -11.89 -12.20 20.13
N LEU A 120 -10.98 -11.95 19.17
CA LEU A 120 -9.61 -11.57 19.45
C LEU A 120 -9.54 -10.08 19.71
N GLN A 121 -8.65 -9.68 20.61
CA GLN A 121 -8.52 -8.30 21.07
C GLN A 121 -7.15 -7.76 20.68
N TYR A 122 -7.14 -6.68 19.91
CA TYR A 122 -5.94 -6.07 19.36
C TYR A 122 -5.76 -4.65 19.89
N GLN A 123 -4.51 -4.20 20.00
CA GLN A 123 -4.19 -2.78 20.12
C GLN A 123 -3.85 -2.20 18.73
N PRO A 124 -3.95 -0.87 18.56
CA PRO A 124 -3.49 -0.21 17.34
C PRO A 124 -2.02 -0.56 17.04
N ALA A 125 -1.73 -0.90 15.78
CA ALA A 125 -0.40 -1.27 15.27
C ALA A 125 0.28 -2.50 15.92
N ASP A 126 -0.38 -3.24 16.80
CA ASP A 126 0.06 -4.60 17.17
C ASP A 126 -0.16 -5.55 16.00
N CYS A 127 0.69 -6.56 15.85
CA CYS A 127 0.48 -7.65 14.88
C CYS A 127 -0.37 -8.80 15.44
N CYS A 128 -0.17 -9.17 16.71
CA CYS A 128 -0.88 -10.30 17.33
C CYS A 128 -1.96 -9.84 18.28
N SER A 129 -2.89 -10.74 18.57
CA SER A 129 -3.91 -10.52 19.58
C SER A 129 -3.30 -10.50 20.97
N SER A 130 -3.76 -9.57 21.81
CA SER A 130 -3.38 -9.48 23.22
C SER A 130 -4.14 -10.48 24.09
N LYS A 131 -5.38 -10.82 23.70
CA LYS A 131 -6.26 -11.78 24.39
C LYS A 131 -7.42 -12.23 23.51
N GLU A 132 -8.09 -13.27 23.94
CA GLU A 132 -9.36 -13.78 23.39
C GLU A 132 -10.46 -13.62 24.45
N LEU A 133 -11.62 -13.07 24.09
CA LEU A 133 -12.80 -12.95 24.95
C LEU A 133 -13.95 -13.77 24.39
N CYS A 134 -14.61 -14.56 25.25
CA CYS A 134 -15.64 -15.52 24.85
C CYS A 134 -16.90 -15.41 25.70
N GLY A 135 -18.02 -15.94 25.23
CA GLY A 135 -19.24 -16.08 26.02
C GLY A 135 -19.78 -14.74 26.51
N ASN A 136 -20.18 -14.69 27.77
CA ASN A 136 -20.72 -13.47 28.39
C ASN A 136 -19.74 -12.29 28.36
N ASN A 137 -18.43 -12.53 28.37
CA ASN A 137 -17.45 -11.46 28.28
C ASN A 137 -17.44 -10.82 26.88
N ARG A 138 -17.78 -11.58 25.84
CA ARG A 138 -17.93 -11.07 24.48
C ARG A 138 -19.22 -10.29 24.31
N THR A 139 -20.34 -10.78 24.85
CA THR A 139 -21.66 -10.15 24.66
C THR A 139 -21.82 -8.81 25.36
N GLN A 140 -20.94 -8.51 26.33
CA GLN A 140 -20.88 -7.23 27.04
C GLN A 140 -20.01 -6.18 26.32
N LEU A 141 -19.28 -6.55 25.28
CA LEU A 141 -18.44 -5.61 24.53
C LEU A 141 -19.30 -4.63 23.74
N ALA A 142 -18.82 -3.39 23.64
CA ALA A 142 -19.37 -2.45 22.67
C ALA A 142 -19.19 -3.00 21.25
N THR A 143 -20.00 -2.51 20.31
CA THR A 143 -19.96 -2.96 18.92
C THR A 143 -19.80 -1.78 17.98
N CYS A 144 -19.04 -1.99 16.91
CA CYS A 144 -18.90 -1.07 15.79
C CYS A 144 -19.56 -1.68 14.55
N THR A 145 -20.07 -0.83 13.66
CA THR A 145 -20.66 -1.28 12.39
C THR A 145 -19.99 -0.55 11.23
N ILE A 146 -19.56 -1.31 10.23
CA ILE A 146 -19.01 -0.80 8.97
C ILE A 146 -19.75 -1.50 7.83
N GLY A 147 -20.51 -0.73 7.06
CA GLY A 147 -21.47 -1.31 6.10
C GLY A 147 -22.43 -2.25 6.81
N ASP A 148 -22.48 -3.51 6.36
CA ASP A 148 -23.33 -4.56 6.94
C ASP A 148 -22.59 -5.46 7.94
N GLN A 149 -21.32 -5.17 8.25
CA GLN A 149 -20.52 -5.96 9.17
C GLN A 149 -20.49 -5.33 10.58
N THR A 150 -20.75 -6.15 11.59
CA THR A 150 -20.67 -5.78 13.00
C THR A 150 -19.42 -6.41 13.62
N PHE A 151 -18.64 -5.57 14.29
CA PHE A 151 -17.41 -5.92 14.99
C PHE A 151 -17.59 -5.67 16.48
N TYR A 152 -16.95 -6.50 17.31
CA TYR A 152 -16.89 -6.30 18.75
C TYR A 152 -15.68 -5.44 19.10
N GLU A 153 -15.80 -4.68 20.18
CA GLU A 153 -14.71 -3.88 20.73
C GLU A 153 -13.42 -4.71 20.82
N GLY A 154 -12.30 -4.13 20.39
CA GLY A 154 -10.99 -4.77 20.29
C GLY A 154 -10.74 -5.54 18.99
N GLU A 155 -11.74 -5.81 18.15
CA GLU A 155 -11.52 -6.43 16.83
C GLU A 155 -10.91 -5.44 15.83
N ARG A 156 -10.09 -5.96 14.90
CA ARG A 156 -9.60 -5.20 13.75
C ARG A 156 -10.69 -5.06 12.70
N MET A 157 -10.74 -3.87 12.10
CA MET A 157 -11.67 -3.49 11.06
C MET A 157 -10.91 -2.93 9.86
N GLN A 158 -11.20 -3.45 8.67
CA GLN A 158 -10.76 -2.84 7.41
C GLN A 158 -11.78 -1.78 7.00
N ILE A 159 -11.29 -0.61 6.60
CA ILE A 159 -12.16 0.51 6.22
C ILE A 159 -12.42 0.45 4.70
N PRO A 160 -13.69 0.36 4.27
CA PRO A 160 -14.06 0.44 2.85
C PRO A 160 -13.46 1.67 2.19
N ASP A 161 -13.04 1.53 0.93
CA ASP A 161 -12.41 2.57 0.11
C ASP A 161 -11.09 3.16 0.67
N LYS A 162 -10.63 2.68 1.83
CA LYS A 162 -9.36 3.05 2.46
C LYS A 162 -8.56 1.78 2.78
N PRO A 163 -8.06 1.05 1.75
CA PRO A 163 -7.42 -0.26 1.94
C PRO A 163 -6.18 -0.19 2.84
N CYS A 164 -5.54 0.97 2.93
CA CYS A 164 -4.38 1.21 3.81
C CYS A 164 -4.73 1.59 5.25
N ARG A 165 -6.02 1.74 5.58
CA ARG A 165 -6.47 2.12 6.91
C ARG A 165 -7.02 0.91 7.64
N THR A 166 -6.44 0.63 8.80
CA THR A 166 -6.98 -0.36 9.73
C THR A 166 -7.38 0.34 11.02
N CYS A 167 -8.53 -0.01 11.55
CA CYS A 167 -9.03 0.51 12.81
C CYS A 167 -9.28 -0.62 13.80
N ILE A 168 -9.18 -0.32 15.09
CA ILE A 168 -9.66 -1.19 16.15
C ILE A 168 -11.06 -0.72 16.55
N CYS A 169 -12.01 -1.66 16.66
CA CYS A 169 -13.33 -1.33 17.15
C CYS A 169 -13.23 -0.85 18.60
N SER A 170 -13.86 0.29 18.88
CA SER A 170 -13.93 0.89 20.21
C SER A 170 -15.28 1.59 20.35
N ALA A 171 -15.77 1.75 21.58
CA ALA A 171 -17.01 2.49 21.85
C ALA A 171 -17.02 3.92 21.27
N ASP A 172 -15.84 4.56 21.13
CA ASP A 172 -15.68 5.90 20.57
C ASP A 172 -15.46 5.91 19.04
N PHE A 173 -15.63 4.77 18.36
CA PHE A 173 -15.38 4.68 16.92
C PHE A 173 -16.44 5.45 16.12
N ASN A 174 -15.97 6.37 15.27
CA ASN A 174 -16.80 7.08 14.31
C ASN A 174 -16.32 6.77 12.88
N PRO A 175 -17.13 6.09 12.04
CA PRO A 175 -16.74 5.75 10.67
C PRO A 175 -16.50 6.98 9.79
N ALA A 176 -17.07 8.14 10.14
CA ALA A 176 -16.84 9.40 9.41
C ALA A 176 -15.48 10.06 9.72
N GLN A 177 -14.78 9.62 10.78
CA GLN A 177 -13.56 10.27 11.28
C GLN A 177 -12.39 9.28 11.40
N THR A 178 -12.20 8.43 10.40
CA THR A 178 -11.17 7.38 10.44
C THR A 178 -9.73 7.89 10.30
N ASP A 179 -9.52 9.13 9.83
CA ASP A 179 -8.17 9.64 9.58
C ASP A 179 -7.46 10.17 10.85
N ASP A 180 -8.22 10.77 11.77
CA ASP A 180 -7.72 11.38 13.01
C ASP A 180 -8.07 10.57 14.27
N ASN A 181 -8.59 9.35 14.10
CA ASN A 181 -8.99 8.50 15.22
C ASN A 181 -7.79 7.73 15.78
N LYS A 182 -7.56 7.84 17.10
CA LYS A 182 -6.46 7.16 17.81
C LYS A 182 -6.47 5.62 17.71
N TYR A 183 -7.61 5.02 17.39
CA TYR A 183 -7.76 3.57 17.19
C TYR A 183 -7.54 3.16 15.73
N CYS A 184 -7.34 4.12 14.84
CA CYS A 184 -7.07 3.91 13.43
C CYS A 184 -5.61 4.23 13.12
N TYR A 185 -4.99 3.38 12.30
CA TYR A 185 -3.61 3.55 11.89
C TYR A 185 -3.47 3.23 10.41
N GLU A 186 -2.46 3.83 9.80
CA GLU A 186 -2.14 3.60 8.40
C GLU A 186 -1.09 2.48 8.28
N ASN A 187 -1.39 1.49 7.43
CA ASN A 187 -0.48 0.41 7.12
C ASN A 187 0.62 0.91 6.17
N LYS A 188 1.88 0.65 6.51
CA LYS A 188 3.06 0.93 5.65
C LYS A 188 3.50 -0.34 4.92
N CYS A 189 3.92 -0.26 3.67
CA CYS A 189 4.29 -1.50 2.96
C CYS A 189 5.76 -1.85 3.20
N SER A 190 6.02 -2.86 4.04
CA SER A 190 7.36 -3.32 4.47
C SER A 190 8.13 -4.13 3.42
N PHE A 191 7.78 -4.04 2.13
CA PHE A 191 8.36 -4.90 1.10
C PHE A 191 9.86 -4.71 0.90
N GLU A 192 10.44 -3.57 1.29
CA GLU A 192 11.90 -3.38 1.23
C GLU A 192 12.67 -4.29 2.20
N ILE A 193 11.98 -4.95 3.14
CA ILE A 193 12.58 -5.96 4.02
C ILE A 193 12.78 -7.30 3.29
N PHE A 194 11.90 -7.67 2.34
CA PHE A 194 11.85 -9.02 1.77
C PHE A 194 11.79 -9.09 0.24
N ALA A 195 11.68 -7.96 -0.45
CA ALA A 195 11.58 -7.85 -1.90
C ALA A 195 12.52 -6.77 -2.47
N ASP A 196 13.55 -6.37 -1.72
CA ASP A 196 14.57 -5.42 -2.12
C ASP A 196 15.25 -5.83 -3.43
N GLU A 197 15.69 -7.08 -3.55
CA GLU A 197 16.32 -7.60 -4.77
C GLU A 197 15.41 -7.47 -5.99
N LYS A 198 14.10 -7.72 -5.81
CA LYS A 198 13.12 -7.60 -6.90
C LYS A 198 12.96 -6.15 -7.33
N LEU A 199 12.93 -5.22 -6.36
CA LEU A 199 12.87 -3.79 -6.64
C LEU A 199 14.10 -3.34 -7.46
N TYR A 200 15.30 -3.74 -7.06
CA TYR A 200 16.53 -3.40 -7.79
C TYR A 200 16.62 -4.08 -9.17
N ALA A 201 16.01 -5.25 -9.33
CA ALA A 201 15.89 -5.92 -10.63
C ALA A 201 14.83 -5.29 -11.55
N GLY A 202 14.23 -4.16 -11.18
CA GLY A 202 13.25 -3.45 -12.00
C GLY A 202 11.86 -4.11 -12.03
N ALA A 203 11.50 -4.86 -10.98
CA ALA A 203 10.20 -5.49 -10.89
C ALA A 203 9.04 -4.49 -10.77
N ALA A 204 7.89 -4.88 -11.31
CA ALA A 204 6.64 -4.15 -11.14
C ALA A 204 5.86 -4.65 -9.91
N PRO A 205 5.32 -3.77 -9.05
CA PRO A 205 4.44 -4.19 -7.96
C PRO A 205 3.14 -4.78 -8.51
N VAL A 206 2.72 -5.92 -7.94
CA VAL A 206 1.49 -6.62 -8.28
C VAL A 206 0.52 -6.51 -7.12
N TYR A 207 -0.61 -5.85 -7.36
CA TYR A 207 -1.68 -5.64 -6.38
C TYR A 207 -2.81 -6.65 -6.54
N LYS A 208 -3.44 -6.98 -5.42
CA LYS A 208 -4.79 -7.57 -5.40
C LYS A 208 -5.83 -6.45 -5.28
N PRO A 209 -7.05 -6.64 -5.81
CA PRO A 209 -8.17 -5.76 -5.50
C PRO A 209 -8.30 -5.58 -3.98
N ASP A 210 -8.55 -4.34 -3.54
CA ASP A 210 -8.75 -3.96 -2.14
C ASP A 210 -7.54 -4.13 -1.21
N TYR A 211 -6.34 -4.44 -1.73
CA TYR A 211 -5.11 -4.52 -0.94
C TYR A 211 -4.36 -3.19 -0.94
N CYS A 212 -3.90 -2.77 0.24
CA CYS A 212 -3.07 -1.58 0.39
C CYS A 212 -1.67 -1.71 -0.24
N CYS A 213 -1.07 -2.88 -0.06
CA CYS A 213 0.32 -3.14 -0.39
C CYS A 213 0.44 -4.12 -1.55
N PRO A 214 1.55 -4.07 -2.31
CA PRO A 214 1.82 -5.08 -3.33
C PRO A 214 1.77 -6.47 -2.70
N TRP A 215 0.99 -7.37 -3.29
CA TRP A 215 0.91 -8.77 -2.90
C TRP A 215 2.19 -9.53 -3.30
N THR A 216 2.69 -9.23 -4.50
CA THR A 216 3.93 -9.78 -5.04
C THR A 216 4.55 -8.75 -6.00
N TRP A 217 5.63 -9.15 -6.65
CA TRP A 217 6.37 -8.34 -7.61
C TRP A 217 6.66 -9.19 -8.85
N ARG A 218 6.30 -8.68 -10.02
CA ARG A 218 6.57 -9.32 -11.32
C ARG A 218 7.95 -8.90 -11.78
N LEU A 219 8.88 -9.85 -11.88
CA LEU A 219 10.22 -9.62 -12.42
C LEU A 219 10.18 -9.49 -13.96
N PRO A 220 10.95 -8.57 -14.55
CA PRO A 220 11.13 -8.50 -15.99
C PRO A 220 11.72 -9.79 -16.54
N LYS A 221 11.20 -10.23 -17.69
CA LYS A 221 11.71 -11.36 -18.46
C LYS A 221 11.95 -10.94 -19.91
N ASP A 222 12.89 -11.57 -20.58
CA ASP A 222 13.17 -11.34 -22.01
C ASP A 222 11.97 -11.60 -22.92
N THR A 223 11.03 -12.43 -22.44
CA THR A 223 9.78 -12.74 -23.15
C THR A 223 8.70 -11.68 -22.98
N ASP A 224 8.86 -10.76 -22.02
CA ASP A 224 7.88 -9.70 -21.77
C ASP A 224 7.89 -8.70 -22.94
N LYS A 225 6.68 -8.32 -23.38
CA LYS A 225 6.50 -7.39 -24.50
C LYS A 225 5.36 -6.42 -24.22
N PRO A 226 5.44 -5.18 -24.73
CA PRO A 226 4.29 -4.29 -24.78
C PRO A 226 3.16 -4.92 -25.61
N GLU A 227 1.91 -4.65 -25.25
CA GLU A 227 0.76 -5.04 -26.07
C GLU A 227 0.87 -4.39 -27.46
N ALA A 228 0.67 -5.20 -28.51
CA ALA A 228 0.83 -4.76 -29.90
C ALA A 228 -0.12 -3.62 -30.31
N ASN A 229 -1.32 -3.56 -29.71
CA ASN A 229 -2.35 -2.57 -30.02
C ASN A 229 -2.77 -1.82 -28.74
N PRO A 230 -2.02 -0.81 -28.30
CA PRO A 230 -2.35 -0.06 -27.10
C PRO A 230 -3.70 0.64 -27.29
N LYS A 231 -4.65 0.36 -26.40
CA LYS A 231 -5.99 1.00 -26.42
C LYS A 231 -5.93 2.50 -26.17
N PHE A 232 -4.90 2.95 -25.46
CA PHE A 232 -4.67 4.36 -25.15
C PHE A 232 -3.18 4.59 -24.86
N SER A 233 -2.66 5.72 -25.32
CA SER A 233 -1.34 6.22 -24.93
C SER A 233 -1.44 7.74 -24.78
N GLU A 234 -1.11 8.25 -23.61
CA GLU A 234 -1.04 9.69 -23.38
C GLU A 234 0.25 10.25 -24.01
N LYS A 235 0.17 11.44 -24.62
CA LYS A 235 1.36 12.16 -25.09
C LYS A 235 1.98 12.89 -23.90
N SER A 236 2.83 12.18 -23.17
CA SER A 236 3.63 12.70 -22.06
C SER A 236 5.08 12.26 -22.23
N ASP A 237 6.00 13.08 -21.73
CA ASP A 237 7.42 12.72 -21.63
C ASP A 237 7.70 11.77 -20.46
N GLU A 238 6.76 11.68 -19.51
CA GLU A 238 6.83 10.77 -18.37
C GLU A 238 6.57 9.32 -18.80
N LYS A 239 7.40 8.39 -18.30
CA LYS A 239 7.37 6.98 -18.71
C LYS A 239 7.61 6.06 -17.53
N CYS A 240 7.04 4.86 -17.62
CA CYS A 240 7.33 3.77 -16.69
C CYS A 240 8.47 2.90 -17.21
N ILE A 241 9.32 2.46 -16.30
CA ILE A 241 10.43 1.55 -16.57
C ILE A 241 10.08 0.18 -15.99
N TYR A 242 10.39 -0.88 -16.74
CA TYR A 242 10.23 -2.28 -16.33
C TYR A 242 11.33 -3.12 -16.99
N GLY A 243 12.37 -3.43 -16.21
CA GLY A 243 13.63 -3.94 -16.78
C GLY A 243 14.15 -2.99 -17.86
N ASP A 244 14.40 -3.52 -19.05
CA ASP A 244 14.84 -2.74 -20.23
C ASP A 244 13.67 -2.12 -21.01
N LEU A 245 12.42 -2.43 -20.66
CA LEU A 245 11.25 -1.90 -21.34
C LEU A 245 10.90 -0.52 -20.78
N THR A 246 10.52 0.38 -21.69
CA THR A 246 9.98 1.69 -21.36
C THR A 246 8.57 1.82 -21.94
N LEU A 247 7.61 2.14 -21.09
CA LEU A 247 6.19 2.26 -21.43
C LEU A 247 5.73 3.69 -21.22
N GLY A 248 5.06 4.27 -22.21
CA GLY A 248 4.32 5.52 -22.05
C GLY A 248 3.07 5.33 -21.21
N ILE A 249 2.58 6.41 -20.59
CA ILE A 249 1.36 6.37 -19.78
C ILE A 249 0.19 5.79 -20.61
N GLY A 250 -0.49 4.80 -20.05
CA GLY A 250 -1.59 4.06 -20.68
C GLY A 250 -1.17 2.79 -21.43
N GLN A 251 0.11 2.63 -21.80
CA GLN A 251 0.60 1.42 -22.44
C GLN A 251 0.65 0.25 -21.45
N ALA A 252 0.38 -0.95 -21.95
CA ALA A 252 0.34 -2.18 -21.17
C ALA A 252 1.35 -3.21 -21.67
N LEU A 253 1.73 -4.13 -20.79
CA LEU A 253 2.43 -5.36 -21.15
C LEU A 253 1.40 -6.44 -21.49
N GLU A 254 1.82 -7.41 -22.30
CA GLU A 254 1.02 -8.61 -22.52
C GLU A 254 0.66 -9.27 -21.16
N PRO A 255 -0.62 -9.63 -20.94
CA PRO A 255 -1.04 -10.30 -19.72
C PRO A 255 -0.35 -11.66 -19.56
N ILE A 256 -0.05 -12.03 -18.32
CA ILE A 256 0.49 -13.34 -17.99
C ILE A 256 -0.44 -14.08 -17.04
N ASN A 257 -0.38 -15.40 -17.06
CA ASN A 257 -1.00 -16.23 -16.04
C ASN A 257 0.04 -16.55 -14.98
N GLU A 258 -0.22 -16.17 -13.73
CA GLU A 258 0.63 -16.47 -12.58
C GLU A 258 -0.21 -17.25 -11.57
N ASN A 259 0.13 -18.52 -11.34
CA ASN A 259 -0.59 -19.42 -10.41
C ASN A 259 -2.11 -19.53 -10.64
N GLY A 260 -2.56 -19.34 -11.88
CA GLY A 260 -3.98 -19.42 -12.25
C GLY A 260 -4.71 -18.07 -12.27
N ASP A 261 -4.07 -16.99 -11.80
CA ASP A 261 -4.60 -15.62 -11.87
C ASP A 261 -4.01 -14.88 -13.08
N VAL A 262 -4.81 -14.02 -13.72
CA VAL A 262 -4.34 -13.17 -14.83
C VAL A 262 -3.74 -11.89 -14.26
N VAL A 263 -2.45 -11.68 -14.50
CA VAL A 263 -1.73 -10.47 -14.12
C VAL A 263 -1.73 -9.49 -15.29
N ASN A 264 -2.42 -8.37 -15.13
CA ASN A 264 -2.47 -7.27 -16.09
C ASN A 264 -1.57 -6.14 -15.62
N CYS A 265 -0.63 -5.71 -16.47
CA CYS A 265 0.34 -4.68 -16.12
C CYS A 265 0.25 -3.50 -17.09
N LYS A 266 0.21 -2.28 -16.56
CA LYS A 266 0.19 -1.05 -17.36
C LYS A 266 1.02 0.06 -16.73
N CYS A 267 1.50 0.99 -17.55
CA CYS A 267 2.04 2.25 -17.06
C CYS A 267 0.88 3.17 -16.65
N ALA A 268 0.49 3.08 -15.39
CA ALA A 268 -0.58 3.88 -14.82
C ALA A 268 -0.06 5.24 -14.29
N VAL A 269 0.94 5.18 -13.40
CA VAL A 269 1.57 6.34 -12.79
C VAL A 269 3.08 6.12 -12.78
N PRO A 270 3.89 6.85 -13.56
CA PRO A 270 5.35 6.74 -13.57
C PRO A 270 6.00 6.96 -12.19
N PRO A 271 7.19 6.38 -11.92
CA PRO A 271 8.12 5.74 -12.87
C PRO A 271 8.03 4.20 -12.99
N LEU A 272 7.21 3.51 -12.21
CA LEU A 272 7.08 2.04 -12.23
C LEU A 272 5.81 1.59 -12.94
N VAL A 273 5.89 0.44 -13.60
CA VAL A 273 4.71 -0.26 -14.13
C VAL A 273 3.84 -0.77 -12.98
N HIS A 274 2.52 -0.67 -13.14
CA HIS A 274 1.55 -1.12 -12.14
C HIS A 274 0.88 -2.39 -12.62
N CYS A 275 0.91 -3.44 -11.80
CA CYS A 275 0.24 -4.69 -12.09
C CYS A 275 -0.92 -4.94 -11.13
N ILE A 276 -1.99 -5.53 -11.65
CA ILE A 276 -3.15 -5.96 -10.87
C ILE A 276 -3.44 -7.41 -11.24
N MET A 277 -3.60 -8.26 -10.21
CA MET A 277 -4.14 -9.60 -10.38
C MET A 277 -5.65 -9.54 -10.50
N GLY A 278 -6.15 -10.00 -11.63
CA GLY A 278 -7.57 -10.22 -11.88
C GLY A 278 -7.86 -11.72 -11.96
N SER A 279 -9.02 -12.10 -11.42
CA SER A 279 -9.69 -13.36 -11.72
C SER A 279 -10.46 -13.26 -13.04
#